data_AF-A0A454W5M0-F1
#
_entry.id   AF-A0A454W5M0-F1
#
_cell.length_a   1.000
_cell.length_b   1.000
_cell.length_c   1.000
_cell.angle_alpha   90.00
_cell.angle_beta   90.00
_cell.angle_gamma   90.00
#
_symmetry.space_group_name_H-M   'P 1'
#
loop_
_entity.id
_entity.type
_entity.pdbx_description
1 polymer ?
#
loop_
_entity_poly.entity_id
_entity_poly.type
_entity_poly.pdbx_seq_one_letter_code
_entity_poly.pdbx_strand_id
1 'polypeptide(L)'
;MARTWEGAAGRLMLALAALLHRTVTGKAARRRLHDCRDAALRAAYRRGVPLAVLASRTRLTQGRVREVVTGGKRPPVDEAA
;
A
#
# COMPACT_ATOMS: atom_id res chain seq x y z
N MET A 1 -1.38 31.38 -35.06
CA MET A 1 -0.35 30.50 -34.44
C MET A 1 -1.01 29.59 -33.39
N ALA A 2 -1.39 28.35 -33.72
CA ALA A 2 -2.14 27.47 -32.80
C ALA A 2 -1.57 26.04 -32.69
N ARG A 3 -0.32 25.81 -33.10
CA ARG A 3 0.19 24.46 -33.40
C ARG A 3 1.32 23.96 -32.47
N THR A 4 1.73 24.75 -31.48
CA THR A 4 2.86 24.42 -30.59
C THR A 4 2.42 23.86 -29.23
N TRP A 5 1.20 24.15 -28.80
CA TRP A 5 0.68 23.75 -27.49
C TRP A 5 0.31 22.26 -27.41
N GLU A 6 -0.25 21.68 -28.48
CA GLU A 6 -0.57 20.24 -28.53
C GLU A 6 0.68 19.36 -28.41
N GLY A 7 1.79 19.77 -29.04
CA GLY A 7 3.07 19.05 -28.95
C GLY A 7 3.76 19.19 -27.58
N ALA A 8 3.54 20.30 -26.88
CA ALA A 8 4.04 20.51 -25.52
C ALA A 8 3.21 19.73 -24.50
N ALA A 9 1.88 19.81 -24.59
CA ALA A 9 0.96 19.05 -23.75
C ALA A 9 1.12 17.54 -23.95
N GLY A 10 1.30 17.08 -25.19
CA GLY A 10 1.58 15.68 -25.51
C GLY A 10 2.89 15.18 -24.88
N ARG A 11 3.97 15.97 -24.97
CA ARG A 11 5.25 15.65 -24.29
C ARG A 11 5.12 15.66 -22.77
N LEU A 12 4.34 16.58 -22.22
CA LEU A 12 4.11 16.66 -20.78
C LEU A 12 3.32 15.44 -20.27
N MET A 13 2.27 15.03 -20.98
CA MET A 13 1.52 13.80 -20.67
C MET A 13 2.41 12.55 -20.78
N LEU A 14 3.26 12.47 -21.81
CA LEU A 14 4.19 11.34 -21.96
C LEU A 14 5.20 11.28 -20.80
N ALA A 15 5.75 12.43 -20.40
CA ALA A 15 6.65 12.52 -19.27
C ALA A 15 5.96 12.15 -17.95
N LEU A 16 4.71 12.61 -17.75
CA LEU A 16 3.91 12.26 -16.58
C LEU A 16 3.58 10.78 -16.54
N ALA A 17 3.21 10.19 -17.68
CA ALA A 17 2.93 8.76 -17.82
C ALA A 17 4.19 7.92 -17.56
N ALA A 18 5.35 8.34 -18.09
CA ALA A 18 6.62 7.68 -17.81
C ALA A 18 7.03 7.79 -16.33
N LEU A 19 6.77 8.94 -15.70
CA LEU A 19 7.01 9.14 -14.27
C LEU A 19 6.05 8.29 -13.42
N LEU A 20 4.76 8.25 -13.76
CA LEU A 20 3.78 7.40 -13.09
C LEU A 20 4.14 5.93 -13.28
N HIS A 21 4.49 5.53 -14.50
CA HIS A 21 4.91 4.17 -14.79
C HIS A 21 6.16 3.83 -13.99
N ARG A 22 7.18 4.68 -13.95
CA ARG A 22 8.43 4.45 -13.21
C ARG A 22 8.24 4.49 -11.70
N THR A 23 7.32 5.30 -11.20
CA THR A 23 6.96 5.30 -9.78
C THR A 23 6.22 4.00 -9.47
N VAL A 24 5.13 3.68 -10.17
CA VAL A 24 4.32 2.47 -9.95
C VAL A 24 5.10 1.16 -10.17
N THR A 25 5.92 1.06 -11.22
CA THR A 25 6.76 -0.11 -11.53
C THR A 25 8.08 -0.13 -10.76
N GLY A 26 8.47 1.01 -10.17
CA GLY A 26 9.65 1.11 -9.35
C GLY A 26 9.51 0.25 -8.11
N LYS A 27 10.44 -0.69 -7.90
CA LYS A 27 10.53 -1.51 -6.68
C LYS A 27 10.44 -0.64 -5.40
N ALA A 28 10.91 0.61 -5.46
CA ALA A 28 10.82 1.57 -4.37
C ALA A 28 9.39 2.06 -4.07
N ALA A 29 8.56 2.41 -5.06
CA ALA A 29 7.20 2.84 -4.74
C ALA A 29 6.29 1.67 -4.37
N ARG A 30 6.55 0.48 -4.95
CA ARG A 30 5.90 -0.74 -4.49
C ARG A 30 6.23 -1.02 -3.02
N ARG A 31 7.50 -0.85 -2.61
CA ARG A 31 7.90 -0.90 -1.18
C ARG A 31 7.17 0.15 -0.36
N ARG A 32 7.14 1.42 -0.77
CA ARG A 32 6.40 2.48 -0.05
C ARG A 32 4.91 2.17 0.10
N LEU A 33 4.28 1.58 -0.91
CA LEU A 33 2.88 1.17 -0.84
C LEU A 33 2.69 0.02 0.16
N HIS A 34 3.59 -0.97 0.14
CA HIS A 34 3.60 -2.04 1.15
C HIS A 34 3.80 -1.49 2.56
N ASP A 35 4.77 -0.60 2.76
CA ASP A 35 5.06 0.01 4.06
C ASP A 35 3.88 0.84 4.58
N CYS A 36 3.25 1.62 3.70
CA CYS A 36 2.07 2.43 4.06
C CYS A 36 0.87 1.54 4.42
N ARG A 37 0.63 0.47 3.64
CA ARG A 37 -0.41 -0.52 3.94
C ARG A 37 -0.15 -1.24 5.26
N ASP A 38 1.09 -1.62 5.51
CA ASP A 38 1.49 -2.33 6.72
C ASP A 38 1.38 -1.41 7.95
N ALA A 39 1.69 -0.11 7.80
CA ALA A 39 1.44 0.90 8.82
C ALA A 39 -0.06 1.09 9.10
N ALA A 40 -0.91 1.13 8.06
CA ALA A 40 -2.35 1.22 8.21
C ALA A 40 -2.94 -0.01 8.92
N LEU A 41 -2.47 -1.21 8.59
CA LEU A 41 -2.84 -2.46 9.27
C LEU A 41 -2.46 -2.42 10.75
N ARG A 42 -1.23 -1.98 11.07
CA ARG A 42 -0.77 -1.81 12.47
C ARG A 42 -1.59 -0.76 13.22
N ALA A 43 -1.97 0.33 12.57
CA ALA A 43 -2.78 1.38 13.20
C ALA A 43 -4.22 0.90 13.47
N ALA A 44 -4.81 0.16 12.53
CA ALA A 44 -6.14 -0.42 12.70
C ALA A 44 -6.15 -1.47 13.83
N TYR A 45 -5.13 -2.32 13.90
CA TYR A 45 -5.00 -3.29 15.01
C TYR A 45 -4.83 -2.58 16.35
N ARG A 46 -4.00 -1.54 16.44
CA ARG A 46 -3.84 -0.72 17.67
C ARG A 46 -5.14 -0.02 18.10
N ARG A 47 -6.08 0.19 17.18
CA ARG A 47 -7.43 0.70 17.47
C ARG A 47 -8.43 -0.39 17.88
N GLY A 48 -8.00 -1.65 17.98
CA GLY A 48 -8.84 -2.77 18.41
C GLY A 48 -9.60 -3.47 17.28
N VAL A 49 -9.25 -3.24 16.01
CA VAL A 49 -9.89 -3.95 14.89
C VAL A 49 -9.43 -5.42 14.87
N PRO A 50 -10.34 -6.41 14.89
CA PRO A 50 -9.97 -7.83 14.88
C PRO A 50 -9.24 -8.25 13.60
N LEU A 51 -8.30 -9.19 13.74
CA LEU A 51 -7.50 -9.73 12.63
C LEU A 51 -8.37 -10.34 11.51
N ALA A 52 -9.48 -11.00 11.87
CA ALA A 52 -10.43 -11.55 10.91
C ALA A 52 -11.09 -10.48 10.03
N VAL A 53 -11.44 -9.33 10.61
CA VAL A 53 -12.04 -8.19 9.90
C VAL A 53 -11.02 -7.55 8.97
N LEU A 54 -9.78 -7.40 9.43
CA LEU A 54 -8.66 -6.90 8.63
C LEU A 54 -8.38 -7.81 7.43
N ALA A 55 -8.29 -9.12 7.64
CA ALA A 55 -8.04 -10.11 6.59
C ALA A 55 -9.16 -10.14 5.54
N SER A 56 -10.42 -10.10 5.99
CA SER A 56 -11.59 -10.03 5.12
C SER A 56 -11.56 -8.80 4.21
N ARG A 57 -11.18 -7.62 4.73
CA ARG A 57 -11.15 -6.38 3.95
C ARG A 57 -9.92 -6.19 3.07
N THR A 58 -8.79 -6.82 3.38
CA THR A 58 -7.53 -6.57 2.67
C THR A 58 -7.13 -7.67 1.67
N ARG A 59 -7.96 -8.70 1.45
CA ARG A 59 -7.60 -9.90 0.64
C ARG A 59 -6.26 -10.52 1.06
N LEU A 60 -5.87 -10.31 2.31
CA LEU A 60 -4.64 -10.86 2.89
C LEU A 60 -5.03 -12.07 3.74
N THR A 61 -4.20 -13.11 3.71
CA THR A 61 -4.36 -14.24 4.61
C THR A 61 -4.18 -13.77 6.06
N GLN A 62 -4.93 -14.37 6.99
CA GLN A 62 -4.81 -14.01 8.42
C GLN A 62 -3.37 -14.14 8.93
N GLY A 63 -2.63 -15.16 8.48
CA GLY A 63 -1.22 -15.32 8.80
C GLY A 63 -0.35 -14.12 8.36
N ARG A 64 -0.61 -13.57 7.17
CA ARG A 64 0.12 -12.39 6.67
C ARG A 64 -0.23 -11.12 7.43
N VAL A 65 -1.50 -10.93 7.78
CA VAL A 65 -1.93 -9.80 8.62
C VAL A 65 -1.29 -9.90 10.01
N ARG A 66 -1.25 -11.11 10.59
CA ARG A 66 -0.60 -11.39 11.88
C ARG A 66 0.90 -11.08 11.86
N GLU A 67 1.61 -11.49 10.81
CA GLU A 67 3.03 -11.20 10.64
C GLU A 67 3.29 -9.68 10.58
N VAL A 68 2.48 -8.95 9.82
CA VAL A 68 2.60 -7.49 9.62
C VAL A 68 2.32 -6.72 10.91
N VAL A 69 1.21 -7.05 11.58
CA VAL A 69 0.76 -6.40 12.81
C VAL A 69 1.77 -6.61 13.93
N THR A 70 2.27 -7.83 14.06
CA THR A 70 3.16 -8.19 15.16
C THR A 70 4.64 -8.06 14.84
N GLY A 71 4.98 -7.58 13.64
CA GLY A 71 6.36 -7.40 13.20
C GLY A 71 7.17 -8.70 13.20
N GLY A 72 6.52 -9.84 12.93
CA GLY A 72 7.14 -11.17 13.01
C GLY A 72 7.34 -11.72 14.42
N LYS A 73 7.02 -10.97 15.48
CA LYS A 73 7.09 -11.44 16.86
C LYS A 73 5.74 -12.05 17.24
N ARG A 74 5.66 -13.34 17.58
CA ARG A 74 4.41 -13.96 18.03
C ARG A 74 3.94 -13.24 19.30
N PRO A 75 2.77 -12.57 19.34
CA PRO A 75 2.28 -12.02 20.60
C PRO A 75 1.74 -13.18 21.44
N PRO A 76 1.78 -13.07 22.78
CA PRO A 76 1.13 -14.03 23.65
C PRO A 76 -0.35 -14.05 23.29
N VAL A 77 -0.92 -15.23 23.45
CA VAL A 77 -2.32 -15.54 23.22
C VAL A 77 -3.20 -14.58 24.02
N ASP A 78 -3.76 -13.58 23.33
CA ASP A 78 -4.89 -12.80 23.82
C ASP A 78 -5.90 -12.77 22.66
N GLU A 79 -6.28 -13.96 22.22
CA GLU A 79 -7.63 -14.16 21.73
C GLU A 79 -8.46 -14.62 22.91
N ALA A 80 -9.47 -13.80 23.25
CA ALA A 80 -10.72 -14.20 23.92
C ALA A 80 -10.58 -14.44 25.45
N ALA A 81 -11.32 -13.76 26.33
CA ALA A 81 -12.78 -13.77 26.41
C ALA A 81 -13.37 -15.18 26.26
#